data_AF-X1B2L2-F1
#
_entry.id   AF-X1B2L2-F1
#
_cell.length_a   1.000
_cell.length_b   1.000
_cell.length_c   1.000
_cell.angle_alpha   90.00
_cell.angle_beta   90.00
_cell.angle_gamma   90.00
#
_symmetry.space_group_name_H-M   'P 1'
#
loop_
_entity.id
_entity.type
_entity.pdbx_description
1 polymer ?
#
loop_
_entity_poly.entity_id
_entity_poly.type
_entity_poly.pdbx_seq_one_letter_code
_entity_poly.pdbx_strand_id
1 'polypeptide(L)' 'MSPHIKKGDMVEIIAGDNKGATGRVLRVVPEKNKVVVQGHNIAKKHVR' A
#
# COMPACT_ATOMS: atom_id res chain seq x y z
N MET A 1 -15.61 -4.47 12.01
CA MET A 1 -15.12 -5.16 10.79
C MET A 1 -13.64 -5.43 10.97
N SER A 2 -13.20 -6.70 10.93
CA SER A 2 -11.78 -7.02 11.01
C SER A 2 -11.10 -6.65 9.69
N PRO A 3 -10.05 -5.80 9.69
CA PRO A 3 -9.31 -5.56 8.47
C PRO A 3 -8.58 -6.85 8.07
N HIS A 4 -8.77 -7.29 6.82
CA HIS A 4 -8.10 -8.47 6.27
C HIS A 4 -6.57 -8.33 6.19
N ILE A 5 -6.04 -7.10 6.36
CA ILE A 5 -4.63 -6.76 6.22
C ILE A 5 -4.19 -5.93 7.42
N LYS A 6 -3.07 -6.29 8.04
CA LYS A 6 -2.45 -5.55 9.15
C LYS A 6 -1.18 -4.84 8.72
N LYS A 7 -0.76 -3.86 9.52
CA LYS A 7 0.54 -3.20 9.35
C LYS A 7 1.64 -4.24 9.59
N GLY A 8 2.54 -4.38 8.64
CA GLY A 8 3.66 -5.33 8.70
C GLY A 8 3.48 -6.60 7.88
N ASP A 9 2.29 -6.85 7.33
CA ASP A 9 2.07 -7.98 6.43
C ASP A 9 2.81 -7.78 5.10
N MET A 10 3.23 -8.90 4.49
CA MET A 10 3.70 -8.93 3.11
C MET A 10 2.53 -9.18 2.18
N VAL A 11 2.40 -8.32 1.16
CA VAL A 11 1.33 -8.41 0.17
C VAL A 11 1.92 -8.29 -1.23
N GLU A 12 1.22 -8.85 -2.21
CA GLU A 12 1.54 -8.73 -3.63
C GLU A 12 0.46 -7.89 -4.33
N ILE A 13 0.89 -7.02 -5.23
CA ILE A 13 -0.01 -6.18 -6.03
C ILE A 13 -0.52 -6.99 -7.22
N ILE A 14 -1.82 -7.26 -7.26
CA ILE A 14 -2.44 -8.13 -8.27
C ILE A 14 -2.77 -7.36 -9.57
N ALA A 15 -2.93 -6.03 -9.49
CA ALA A 15 -3.38 -5.18 -10.59
C ALA A 15 -2.80 -3.75 -10.54
N GLY A 16 -2.79 -3.06 -11.69
CA GLY A 16 -2.26 -1.72 -11.86
C GLY A 16 -0.81 -1.68 -12.34
N ASP A 17 -0.20 -0.49 -12.37
CA ASP A 17 1.15 -0.27 -12.92
C ASP A 17 2.25 -1.03 -12.17
N ASN A 18 2.02 -1.35 -10.90
CA ASN A 18 2.95 -2.07 -10.04
C ASN A 18 2.57 -3.56 -9.88
N LYS A 19 1.87 -4.15 -10.87
CA LYS A 19 1.44 -5.55 -10.83
C LYS A 19 2.62 -6.52 -10.68
N GLY A 20 2.46 -7.53 -9.83
CA GLY A 20 3.48 -8.55 -9.51
C GLY A 20 4.53 -8.08 -8.50
N ALA A 21 4.46 -6.82 -8.05
CA ALA A 21 5.37 -6.33 -7.06
C ALA A 21 4.92 -6.74 -5.65
N THR A 22 5.85 -7.31 -4.90
CA THR A 22 5.68 -7.63 -3.48
C THR A 22 6.16 -6.47 -2.61
N GLY A 23 5.58 -6.33 -1.42
CA GLY A 23 6.02 -5.31 -0.49
C GLY A 23 5.37 -5.42 0.88
N ARG A 24 6.00 -4.76 1.85
CA ARG A 24 5.52 -4.68 3.23
C ARG A 24 4.52 -3.54 3.38
N VAL A 25 3.43 -3.80 4.09
CA VAL A 25 2.43 -2.78 4.43
C VAL A 25 2.97 -1.86 5.53
N LEU A 26 3.18 -0.59 5.20
CA LEU A 26 3.64 0.45 6.12
C LEU A 26 2.50 1.05 6.94
N ARG A 27 1.35 1.24 6.30
CA ARG A 27 0.16 1.83 6.93
C ARG A 27 -1.10 1.28 6.30
N VAL A 28 -2.10 1.00 7.13
CA VAL A 28 -3.46 0.69 6.71
C VAL A 28 -4.32 1.92 7.01
N VAL A 29 -5.15 2.32 6.06
CA VAL A 29 -6.13 3.41 6.21
C VAL A 29 -7.52 2.80 6.00
N PRO A 30 -8.13 2.23 7.06
CA PRO A 30 -9.39 1.51 6.98
C PRO A 30 -10.54 2.40 6.49
N GLU A 31 -10.59 3.65 6.94
CA GLU A 31 -11.62 4.64 6.56
C GLU A 31 -11.74 4.84 5.05
N LYS A 32 -10.62 4.71 4.33
CA LYS A 32 -10.55 4.90 2.88
C LYS A 32 -10.41 3.58 2.13
N ASN A 33 -10.41 2.44 2.83
CA ASN A 33 -10.09 1.11 2.28
C ASN A 33 -8.79 1.11 1.46
N LYS A 34 -7.75 1.81 1.95
CA LYS A 34 -6.44 1.92 1.27
C LYS A 34 -5.31 1.43 2.16
N VAL A 35 -4.27 0.90 1.53
CA VAL A 35 -3.01 0.51 2.19
C VAL A 35 -1.84 1.22 1.53
N VAL A 36 -0.81 1.53 2.32
CA VAL A 36 0.46 2.08 1.85
C VAL A 36 1.48 0.95 1.88
N VAL A 37 1.91 0.51 0.70
CA VAL A 37 2.94 -0.51 0.53
C VAL A 37 4.29 0.17 0.29
N GLN A 38 5.34 -0.35 0.92
CA GLN A 38 6.68 0.20 0.79
C GLN A 38 7.18 0.18 -0.67
N GLY A 39 7.75 1.29 -1.13
CA GLY A 39 8.45 1.38 -2.43
C GLY A 39 7.53 1.53 -3.65
N HIS A 40 6.21 1.43 -3.47
CA HIS A 40 5.24 1.47 -4.57
C HIS A 40 4.44 2.77 -4.56
N ASN A 41 3.94 3.19 -5.73
CA ASN A 41 3.12 4.40 -5.91
C ASN A 41 3.78 5.69 -5.38
N ILE A 42 5.07 5.88 -5.69
CA ILE A 42 5.85 7.05 -5.29
C ILE A 42 5.44 8.25 -6.16
N ALA A 43 4.94 9.30 -5.54
CA ALA A 43 4.61 10.56 -6.20
C ALA A 43 5.54 11.70 -5.72
N LYS A 44 6.05 12.50 -6.65
CA LYS A 44 6.82 13.71 -6.31
C LYS A 44 5.86 14.84 -5.96
N LYS A 45 5.92 15.33 -4.72
CA LYS A 45 5.17 16.53 -4.29
C LYS A 45 6.10 17.72 -4.36
N HIS A 46 5.77 18.73 -5.16
CA HIS A 46 6.45 20.02 -5.11
C HIS A 46 6.04 20.74 -3.83
N VAL A 47 7.03 21.13 -3.03
CA VAL A 47 6.84 21.89 -1.79
C VAL A 47 7.36 23.30 -2.08
N ARG A 48 6.52 24.32 -1.85
CA ARG A 48 6.89 25.74 -2.00
C ARG A 48 7.84 26.17 -0.90
#